data_AF-A0A158GYS8-F1
#
_entry.id   AF-A0A158GYS8-F1
#
_cell.length_a   1.000
_cell.length_b   1.000
_cell.length_c   1.000
_cell.angle_alpha   90.00
_cell.angle_beta   90.00
_cell.angle_gamma   90.00
#
_symmetry.space_group_name_H-M   'P 1'
#
loop_
_entity.id
_entity.type
_entity.pdbx_description
1 polymer ?
#
loop_
_entity_poly.entity_id
_entity_poly.type
_entity_poly.pdbx_seq_one_letter_code
_entity_poly.pdbx_strand_id
1 'polypeptide(L)'
;MLVAASTCMVSVAQAEDPNVIVLKNFMFEPMSLTVKAGSTVTWKNLDGEPHTVVNDSGLFRSSALDQNDTFKFKFDKPGVYRIFCGIHPNMKETITVQ
;
A
#
# COMPACT_ATOMS: atom_id res chain seq x y z
N MET A 1 38.18 -40.84 4.05
CA MET A 1 37.21 -40.16 4.93
C MET A 1 37.16 -38.70 4.50
N LEU A 2 36.18 -38.31 3.68
CA LEU A 2 35.85 -36.91 3.42
C LEU A 2 34.33 -36.82 3.36
N VAL A 3 33.75 -36.11 4.31
CA VAL A 3 32.33 -35.75 4.32
C VAL A 3 32.26 -34.32 3.77
N ALA A 4 31.68 -34.15 2.58
CA ALA A 4 31.38 -32.83 2.05
C ALA A 4 30.08 -32.34 2.70
N ALA A 5 30.15 -31.24 3.44
CA ALA A 5 28.98 -30.58 4.00
C ALA A 5 28.29 -29.75 2.91
N SER A 6 27.08 -30.18 2.51
CA SER A 6 26.20 -29.36 1.68
C SER A 6 25.60 -28.24 2.52
N THR A 7 25.93 -27.00 2.18
CA THR A 7 25.22 -25.82 2.66
C THR A 7 23.88 -25.69 1.94
N CYS A 8 22.77 -25.76 2.67
CA CYS A 8 21.48 -25.30 2.18
C CYS A 8 21.50 -23.78 2.06
N MET A 9 21.35 -23.24 0.85
CA MET A 9 21.01 -21.84 0.66
C MET A 9 19.52 -21.68 0.99
N VAL A 10 19.21 -21.02 2.10
CA VAL A 10 17.84 -20.58 2.39
C VAL A 10 17.59 -19.33 1.57
N SER A 11 16.88 -19.48 0.45
CA SER A 11 16.37 -18.34 -0.30
C SER A 11 15.26 -17.69 0.53
N VAL A 12 15.49 -16.45 1.01
CA VAL A 12 14.41 -15.64 1.58
C VAL A 12 13.58 -15.17 0.41
N ALA A 13 12.47 -15.86 0.14
CA ALA A 13 11.43 -15.31 -0.72
C ALA A 13 11.00 -13.96 -0.10
N GLN A 14 11.16 -12.86 -0.83
CA GLN A 14 10.50 -11.60 -0.47
C GLN A 14 9.00 -11.86 -0.48
N ALA A 15 8.41 -12.03 0.70
CA ALA A 15 6.97 -11.94 0.83
C ALA A 15 6.58 -10.53 0.35
N GLU A 16 5.68 -10.44 -0.62
CA GLU A 16 5.04 -9.17 -0.96
C GLU A 16 4.47 -8.58 0.33
N ASP A 17 4.79 -7.31 0.61
CA ASP A 17 4.28 -6.64 1.81
C ASP A 17 2.74 -6.69 1.75
N PRO A 18 2.08 -7.37 2.70
CA PRO A 18 0.65 -7.66 2.62
C PRO A 18 -0.22 -6.40 2.66
N ASN A 19 0.37 -5.22 2.93
CA ASN A 19 -0.31 -3.94 3.03
C ASN A 19 0.02 -3.00 1.86
N VAL A 20 0.16 -3.53 0.64
CA VAL A 20 0.37 -2.74 -0.57
C VAL A 20 -0.95 -2.53 -1.32
N ILE A 21 -1.21 -1.28 -1.68
CA ILE A 21 -2.24 -0.86 -2.62
C ILE A 21 -1.55 -0.37 -3.89
N VAL A 22 -2.05 -0.79 -5.04
CA VAL A 22 -1.59 -0.32 -6.35
C VAL A 22 -2.62 0.67 -6.90
N LEU A 23 -2.16 1.80 -7.44
CA LEU A 23 -3.00 2.68 -8.25
C LEU A 23 -2.81 2.29 -9.70
N LYS A 24 -3.87 1.73 -10.30
CA LYS A 24 -3.86 1.24 -11.67
C LYS A 24 -5.25 1.35 -12.28
N ASN A 25 -5.32 1.61 -13.58
CA ASN A 25 -6.57 1.75 -14.33
C ASN A 25 -7.51 2.81 -13.73
N PHE A 26 -6.98 3.89 -13.15
CA PHE A 26 -7.76 4.88 -12.40
C PHE A 26 -8.56 4.23 -11.25
N MET A 27 -7.94 3.29 -10.53
CA MET A 27 -8.49 2.63 -9.35
C MET A 27 -7.42 2.43 -8.28
N PHE A 28 -7.86 2.25 -7.03
CA PHE A 28 -7.05 1.63 -5.98
C PHE A 28 -7.28 0.13 -6.00
N GLU A 29 -6.23 -0.68 -6.03
CA GLU A 29 -6.29 -2.13 -6.08
C GLU A 29 -5.48 -2.73 -4.91
N PRO A 30 -6.13 -3.43 -3.95
CA PRO A 30 -7.59 -3.57 -3.77
C PRO A 30 -8.28 -2.27 -3.31
N MET A 31 -9.59 -2.12 -3.59
CA MET A 31 -10.40 -1.00 -3.08
C MET A 31 -10.78 -1.13 -1.59
N SER A 32 -10.49 -2.27 -0.96
CA SER A 32 -10.72 -2.50 0.46
C SER A 32 -9.59 -3.34 1.03
N LEU A 33 -8.99 -2.88 2.11
CA LEU A 33 -7.93 -3.58 2.83
C LEU A 33 -8.23 -3.54 4.33
N THR A 34 -8.02 -4.68 5.00
CA THR A 34 -8.09 -4.76 6.46
C THR A 34 -6.71 -5.01 7.01
N VAL A 35 -6.28 -4.19 7.96
CA VAL A 35 -4.97 -4.26 8.62
C VAL A 35 -5.10 -4.20 10.13
N LYS A 36 -4.04 -4.52 10.86
CA LYS A 36 -4.00 -4.35 12.32
C LYS A 36 -3.55 -2.93 12.66
N ALA A 37 -3.97 -2.41 13.81
CA ALA A 37 -3.38 -1.20 14.37
C ALA A 37 -1.85 -1.35 14.48
N GLY A 38 -1.13 -0.32 14.05
CA GLY A 38 0.32 -0.28 13.92
C GLY A 38 0.84 -0.66 12.52
N SER A 39 0.00 -1.19 11.62
CA SER A 39 0.40 -1.49 10.24
C SER A 39 0.72 -0.23 9.44
N THR A 40 1.70 -0.34 8.54
CA THR A 40 1.94 0.66 7.49
C THR A 40 1.33 0.16 6.19
N VAL A 41 0.52 0.99 5.54
CA VAL A 41 0.03 0.74 4.18
C VAL A 41 0.88 1.53 3.21
N THR A 42 1.21 0.90 2.09
CA THR A 42 2.01 1.48 1.02
C THR A 42 1.17 1.58 -0.25
N TRP A 43 1.04 2.77 -0.81
CA TRP A 43 0.41 3.00 -2.11
C TRP A 43 1.47 3.19 -3.18
N LYS A 44 1.40 2.45 -4.28
CA LYS A 44 2.30 2.61 -5.43
C LYS A 44 1.50 2.99 -6.66
N ASN A 45 1.89 4.07 -7.33
CA ASN A 45 1.30 4.42 -8.61
C ASN A 45 1.91 3.61 -9.75
N LEU A 46 1.09 2.86 -10.50
CA LEU A 46 1.49 2.17 -11.72
C LEU A 46 0.80 2.72 -12.97
N ASP A 47 -0.14 3.66 -12.83
CA ASP A 47 -0.67 4.43 -13.95
C ASP A 47 0.38 5.41 -14.49
N GLY A 48 0.22 5.82 -15.76
CA GLY A 48 1.02 6.89 -16.33
C GLY A 48 0.59 8.27 -15.82
N GLU A 49 -0.65 8.37 -15.36
CA GLU A 49 -1.26 9.58 -14.83
C GLU A 49 -0.90 9.80 -13.35
N PRO A 50 -0.72 11.06 -12.93
CA PRO A 50 -0.49 11.37 -11.54
C PRO A 50 -1.74 11.13 -10.70
N HIS A 51 -1.54 10.60 -9.50
CA HIS A 51 -2.59 10.38 -8.52
C HIS A 51 -2.21 10.92 -7.14
N THR A 52 -3.19 10.97 -6.24
CA THR A 52 -2.96 11.32 -4.83
C THR A 52 -3.68 10.33 -3.93
N VAL A 53 -3.23 10.23 -2.69
CA VAL A 53 -3.86 9.43 -1.64
C VAL A 53 -4.32 10.39 -0.55
N VAL A 54 -5.62 10.60 -0.43
CA VAL A 54 -6.22 11.58 0.48
C VAL A 54 -7.22 10.90 1.39
N ASN A 55 -7.03 11.01 2.69
CA ASN A 55 -8.07 10.62 3.64
C ASN A 55 -9.16 11.70 3.75
N ASP A 56 -10.42 11.29 3.69
CA ASP A 56 -11.58 12.20 3.66
C ASP A 56 -11.76 13.03 4.94
N SER A 57 -11.30 12.54 6.09
CA SER A 57 -11.31 13.27 7.36
C SER A 57 -10.19 14.30 7.51
N GLY A 58 -9.30 14.39 6.52
CA GLY A 58 -8.16 15.32 6.53
C GLY A 58 -6.96 14.84 7.34
N LEU A 59 -6.91 13.57 7.74
CA LEU A 59 -5.79 13.02 8.54
C LEU A 59 -4.46 13.04 7.79
N PHE A 60 -4.49 12.77 6.48
CA PHE A 60 -3.31 12.83 5.63
C PHE A 60 -3.68 13.13 4.18
N ARG A 61 -2.69 13.63 3.45
CA ARG A 61 -2.72 13.86 2.01
C ARG A 61 -1.31 13.67 1.46
N SER A 62 -1.14 12.83 0.45
CA SER A 62 0.13 12.71 -0.27
C SER A 62 0.39 13.94 -1.18
N SER A 63 1.63 14.11 -1.63
CA SER A 63 1.91 14.84 -2.87
C SER A 63 1.27 14.10 -4.07
N ALA A 64 1.27 14.73 -5.25
CA ALA A 64 1.07 13.95 -6.47
C ALA A 64 2.12 12.83 -6.54
N LEU A 65 1.67 11.64 -6.89
CA LEU A 65 2.49 10.46 -7.14
C LEU A 65 2.54 10.28 -8.64
N ASP A 66 3.70 10.51 -9.24
CA ASP A 66 3.94 10.19 -10.64
C ASP A 66 4.11 8.66 -10.80
N GLN A 67 4.27 8.19 -12.03
CA GLN A 67 4.42 6.76 -12.28
C GLN A 67 5.61 6.18 -11.49
N ASN A 68 5.37 5.07 -10.79
CA ASN A 68 6.27 4.36 -9.87
C ASN A 68 6.52 5.03 -8.52
N ASP A 69 5.99 6.24 -8.27
CA ASP A 69 6.07 6.85 -6.95
C ASP A 69 5.28 6.07 -5.91
N THR A 70 5.65 6.28 -4.65
CA THR A 70 5.09 5.58 -3.51
C THR A 70 4.74 6.54 -2.38
N PHE A 71 3.61 6.31 -1.74
CA PHE A 71 3.22 6.95 -0.49
C PHE A 71 3.05 5.89 0.60
N LYS A 72 3.36 6.25 1.85
CA LYS A 72 3.23 5.36 3.01
C LYS A 72 2.54 6.07 4.16
N PHE A 73 1.66 5.38 4.86
CA PHE A 73 1.03 5.88 6.08
C PHE A 73 0.88 4.76 7.11
N LYS A 74 1.22 5.07 8.37
CA LYS A 74 1.06 4.15 9.50
C LYS A 74 -0.27 4.40 10.19
N PHE A 75 -1.08 3.35 10.31
CA PHE A 75 -2.38 3.41 10.96
C PHE A 75 -2.29 2.90 12.40
N ASP A 76 -2.18 3.81 13.36
CA ASP A 76 -2.01 3.45 14.78
C ASP A 76 -3.33 3.25 15.55
N LYS A 77 -4.48 3.64 14.97
CA LYS A 77 -5.79 3.61 15.66
C LYS A 77 -6.78 2.72 14.91
N PRO A 78 -7.50 1.82 15.59
CA PRO A 78 -8.61 1.10 15.00
C PRO A 78 -9.67 2.04 14.45
N GLY A 79 -10.31 1.65 13.34
CA GLY A 79 -11.33 2.45 12.68
C GLY A 79 -11.45 2.19 11.19
N VAL A 80 -12.38 2.91 10.55
CA VAL A 80 -12.61 2.87 9.11
C VAL A 80 -12.13 4.18 8.50
N TYR A 81 -11.17 4.07 7.57
CA TYR A 81 -10.55 5.19 6.89
C TYR A 81 -10.98 5.16 5.43
N ARG A 82 -11.72 6.18 4.99
CA ARG A 82 -12.06 6.35 3.58
C ARG A 82 -10.99 7.19 2.92
N ILE A 83 -10.54 6.72 1.76
CA ILE A 83 -9.50 7.38 0.98
C ILE A 83 -10.01 7.59 -0.44
N PHE A 84 -9.59 8.70 -1.05
CA PHE A 84 -9.90 9.03 -2.43
C PHE A 84 -8.68 9.67 -3.12
N CYS A 85 -8.69 9.67 -4.45
CA CYS A 85 -7.76 10.49 -5.23
C CYS A 85 -8.31 11.91 -5.38
N GLY A 86 -7.54 12.90 -4.95
CA GLY A 86 -7.91 14.32 -5.07
C GLY A 86 -7.92 14.86 -6.51
N ILE A 87 -7.30 14.16 -7.47
CA ILE A 87 -7.30 14.53 -8.90
C ILE A 87 -8.46 13.83 -9.64
N HIS A 88 -8.75 12.58 -9.26
CA HIS A 88 -9.78 11.74 -9.85
C HIS A 88 -10.77 11.28 -8.76
N PRO A 89 -11.76 12.10 -8.34
CA PRO A 89 -12.56 11.86 -7.13
C PRO A 89 -13.43 10.59 -7.12
N ASN A 90 -13.56 9.91 -8.27
CA ASN A 90 -14.24 8.62 -8.36
C ASN A 90 -13.36 7.44 -7.91
N MET A 91 -12.03 7.61 -7.87
CA MET A 91 -11.11 6.66 -7.25
C MET A 91 -11.31 6.69 -5.74
N LYS A 92 -11.77 5.58 -5.18
CA LYS A 92 -12.05 5.45 -3.75
C LYS A 92 -11.62 4.09 -3.24
N GLU A 93 -11.20 4.06 -1.99
CA GLU A 93 -10.92 2.84 -1.26
C GLU A 93 -11.33 2.99 0.21
N THR A 94 -11.27 1.89 0.94
CA THR A 94 -11.47 1.86 2.39
C THR A 94 -10.40 1.01 3.06
N ILE A 95 -9.72 1.59 4.05
CA ILE A 95 -8.82 0.85 4.95
C ILE A 95 -9.56 0.64 6.26
N THR A 96 -9.76 -0.62 6.65
CA THR A 96 -10.28 -0.98 7.97
C THR A 96 -9.12 -1.39 8.87
N VAL A 97 -8.98 -0.72 10.01
CA VAL A 97 -7.92 -0.99 10.99
C VAL A 97 -8.57 -1.66 12.20
N GLN A 98 -8.07 -2.84 12.56
CA GLN A 98 -8.53 -3.66 13.68
C GLN A 98 -7.56 -3.63 14.85
#